data_AF-A0A8T5SYJ4-F1
#
_entry.id   AF-A0A8T5SYJ4-F1
#
_cell.length_a   1.000
_cell.length_b   1.000
_cell.length_c   1.000
_cell.angle_alpha   90.00
_cell.angle_beta   90.00
_cell.angle_gamma   90.00
#
_symmetry.space_group_name_H-M   'P 1'
#
loop_
_entity.id
_entity.type
_entity.pdbx_description
1 polymer ?
#
loop_
_entity_poly.entity_id
_entity_poly.type
_entity_poly.pdbx_seq_one_letter_code
_entity_poly.pdbx_strand_id
1 'polypeptide(L)'
;RGGYRTEPQEANQPVCEKCRGRIISSVVNFNDPMPEKEMKLSKYQTEKCDLMLVIGSSLSVQPASNFPRKAKKNGAKVIIINIDTTVQDDSADLKSVNKAGEILPRVIEKLKESK
;
A
#
# COMPACT_ATOMS: atom_id res chain seq x y z
N ARG A 1 -20.50 8.64 6.82
CA ARG A 1 -20.24 9.41 5.57
C ARG A 1 -19.76 8.40 4.54
N GLY A 2 -20.32 8.43 3.32
CA GLY A 2 -19.91 7.58 2.22
C GLY A 2 -18.57 8.01 1.64
N GLY A 3 -18.12 7.33 0.60
CA GLY A 3 -16.95 7.71 -0.17
C GLY A 3 -17.31 8.76 -1.22
N TYR A 4 -16.33 9.54 -1.65
CA TYR A 4 -16.48 10.53 -2.72
C TYR A 4 -17.08 9.94 -4.01
N ARG A 5 -16.81 8.66 -4.28
CA ARG A 5 -17.32 7.91 -5.44
C ARG A 5 -18.73 7.36 -5.27
N THR A 6 -19.21 7.24 -4.03
CA THR A 6 -20.52 6.64 -3.72
C THR A 6 -21.56 7.68 -3.30
N GLU A 7 -21.12 8.87 -2.90
CA GLU A 7 -22.02 9.99 -2.60
C GLU A 7 -22.47 10.74 -3.88
N PRO A 8 -23.61 11.45 -3.84
CA PRO A 8 -24.10 12.26 -4.95
C PRO A 8 -23.12 13.33 -5.42
N GLN A 9 -23.31 13.81 -6.65
CA GLN A 9 -22.51 14.90 -7.20
C GLN A 9 -22.75 16.22 -6.46
N GLU A 10 -21.69 16.95 -6.13
CA GLU A 10 -21.77 18.29 -5.54
C GLU A 10 -22.10 19.36 -6.60
N ALA A 11 -22.79 20.44 -6.19
CA ALA A 11 -23.33 21.47 -7.10
C ALA A 11 -22.30 22.16 -8.01
N ASN A 12 -21.02 22.17 -7.62
CA ASN A 12 -19.92 22.82 -8.36
C ASN A 12 -18.86 21.83 -8.86
N GLN A 13 -19.15 20.54 -8.86
CA GLN A 13 -18.20 19.53 -9.33
C GLN A 13 -18.06 19.59 -10.86
N PRO A 14 -16.84 19.58 -11.42
CA PRO A 14 -16.64 19.59 -12.87
C PRO A 14 -17.30 18.38 -13.53
N VAL A 15 -17.83 18.61 -14.73
CA VAL A 15 -18.44 17.59 -15.57
C VAL A 15 -17.68 17.47 -16.88
N CYS A 16 -17.75 16.30 -17.50
CA CYS A 16 -17.13 16.07 -18.80
C CYS A 16 -17.78 16.94 -19.86
N GLU A 17 -16.99 17.70 -20.62
CA GLU A 17 -17.51 18.56 -21.70
C GLU A 17 -18.18 17.76 -22.83
N LYS A 18 -17.81 16.49 -23.02
CA LYS A 18 -18.34 15.63 -24.10
C LYS A 18 -19.62 14.89 -23.70
N CYS A 19 -19.63 14.22 -22.55
CA CYS A 19 -20.76 13.36 -22.12
C CYS A 19 -21.56 13.92 -20.95
N ARG A 20 -21.15 15.08 -20.39
CA ARG A 20 -21.74 15.71 -19.19
C ARG A 20 -21.73 14.85 -17.93
N GLY A 21 -21.04 13.69 -17.96
CA GLY A 21 -20.85 12.82 -16.81
C GLY A 21 -19.97 13.46 -15.73
N ARG A 22 -20.12 12.97 -14.50
CA ARG A 22 -19.37 13.41 -13.32
C ARG A 22 -17.86 13.13 -13.50
N ILE A 23 -17.01 14.14 -13.33
CA ILE A 23 -15.56 13.94 -13.27
C ILE A 23 -15.18 13.68 -11.81
N ILE A 24 -14.54 12.53 -11.57
CA ILE A 24 -14.00 12.15 -10.26
C ILE A 24 -12.49 11.96 -10.36
N SER A 25 -11.77 12.31 -9.29
CA SER A 25 -10.33 12.06 -9.19
C SER A 25 -10.04 10.55 -9.27
N SER A 26 -8.91 10.18 -9.90
CA SER A 26 -8.40 8.81 -9.87
C SER A 26 -7.88 8.39 -8.49
N VAL A 27 -7.66 9.35 -7.58
CA VAL A 27 -7.30 9.08 -6.19
C VAL A 27 -8.45 8.39 -5.47
N VAL A 28 -8.13 7.40 -4.63
CA VAL A 28 -9.07 6.73 -3.73
C VAL A 28 -9.12 7.52 -2.43
N ASN A 29 -10.28 8.04 -2.07
CA ASN A 29 -10.48 8.76 -0.81
C ASN A 29 -10.88 7.79 0.30
N PHE A 30 -10.92 8.29 1.54
CA PHE A 30 -11.50 7.52 2.64
C PHE A 30 -12.95 7.11 2.32
N ASN A 31 -13.27 5.86 2.65
CA ASN A 31 -14.56 5.21 2.37
C ASN A 31 -14.88 4.99 0.88
N ASP A 32 -14.01 5.37 -0.05
CA ASP A 32 -14.15 4.94 -1.44
C ASP A 32 -13.92 3.42 -1.55
N PRO A 33 -14.66 2.73 -2.43
CA PRO A 33 -14.34 1.35 -2.74
C PRO A 33 -12.96 1.28 -3.40
N MET A 34 -12.16 0.31 -2.96
CA MET A 34 -10.87 0.05 -3.59
C MET A 34 -11.06 -0.50 -5.00
N PRO A 35 -10.21 -0.10 -5.97
CA PRO A 35 -10.22 -0.66 -7.31
C PRO A 35 -10.04 -2.19 -7.31
N GLU A 36 -11.02 -2.92 -7.84
CA GLU A 36 -11.04 -4.38 -7.72
C GLU A 36 -9.85 -5.07 -8.40
N LYS A 37 -9.45 -4.58 -9.57
CA LYS A 37 -8.39 -5.18 -10.38
C LYS A 37 -7.05 -5.12 -9.63
N GLU A 38 -6.73 -3.95 -9.10
CA GLU A 38 -5.53 -3.67 -8.34
C GLU A 38 -5.53 -4.45 -7.02
N MET A 39 -6.67 -4.55 -6.34
CA MET A 39 -6.82 -5.37 -5.15
C MET A 39 -6.62 -6.86 -5.42
N LYS A 40 -7.19 -7.40 -6.51
CA LYS A 40 -7.00 -8.80 -6.94
C LYS A 40 -5.53 -9.07 -7.24
N LEU A 41 -4.87 -8.18 -7.98
CA LEU A 41 -3.44 -8.29 -8.27
C LEU A 41 -2.58 -8.24 -7.00
N SER A 42 -2.86 -7.30 -6.10
CA SER A 42 -2.13 -7.14 -4.84
C SER A 42 -2.27 -8.38 -3.95
N LYS A 43 -3.49 -8.94 -3.87
CA LYS A 43 -3.76 -10.19 -3.16
C LYS A 43 -2.98 -11.36 -3.75
N TYR A 44 -3.00 -11.51 -5.07
CA TYR A 44 -2.27 -12.57 -5.77
C TYR A 44 -0.75 -12.48 -5.53
N GLN A 45 -0.16 -11.29 -5.62
CA GLN A 45 1.27 -11.09 -5.36
C GLN A 45 1.62 -11.35 -3.88
N THR A 46 0.76 -10.92 -2.96
CA THR A 46 0.89 -11.20 -1.52
C THR A 46 0.86 -12.71 -1.22
N GLU A 47 0.11 -13.48 -2.00
CA GLU A 47 0.03 -14.95 -1.85
C GLU A 47 1.23 -15.69 -2.41
N LYS A 48 2.00 -15.07 -3.32
CA LYS A 48 3.11 -15.71 -4.03
C LYS A 48 4.50 -15.22 -3.62
N CYS A 49 4.61 -14.07 -2.98
CA CYS A 49 5.91 -13.57 -2.55
C CYS A 49 6.50 -14.46 -1.45
N ASP A 50 7.81 -14.66 -1.51
CA ASP A 50 8.63 -15.23 -0.44
C ASP A 50 9.20 -14.13 0.50
N LEU A 51 9.23 -12.88 0.03
CA LEU A 51 9.61 -11.69 0.78
C LEU A 51 8.66 -10.52 0.48
N MET A 52 8.18 -9.86 1.54
CA MET A 52 7.45 -8.60 1.46
C MET A 52 8.22 -7.48 2.18
N LEU A 53 8.54 -6.42 1.43
CA LEU A 53 9.16 -5.20 1.96
C LEU A 53 8.08 -4.13 2.18
N VAL A 54 7.91 -3.68 3.41
CA VAL A 54 7.10 -2.52 3.77
C VAL A 54 8.02 -1.34 3.96
N ILE A 55 7.84 -0.28 3.16
CA ILE A 55 8.71 0.88 3.16
C ILE A 55 7.87 2.13 3.37
N GLY A 56 8.16 2.92 4.41
CA GLY A 56 7.54 4.23 4.61
C GLY A 56 6.02 4.20 4.86
N SER A 57 5.51 3.16 5.52
CA SER A 57 4.08 3.01 5.83
C SER A 57 3.89 2.71 7.31
N SER A 58 2.93 3.40 7.94
CA SER A 58 2.50 3.15 9.32
C SER A 58 1.65 1.89 9.47
N LEU A 59 1.20 1.31 8.35
CA LEU A 59 0.28 0.17 8.28
C LEU A 59 -1.04 0.37 9.05
N SER A 60 -1.55 1.61 9.15
CA SER A 60 -2.81 1.89 9.85
C SER A 60 -4.05 1.84 8.95
N VAL A 61 -3.90 2.05 7.64
CA VAL A 61 -5.05 2.21 6.72
C VAL A 61 -5.42 0.89 6.04
N GLN A 62 -6.67 0.48 6.23
CA GLN A 62 -7.27 -0.68 5.59
C GLN A 62 -7.74 -0.36 4.16
N PRO A 63 -7.72 -1.32 3.22
CA PRO A 63 -7.32 -2.72 3.39
C PRO A 63 -5.82 -2.99 3.21
N ALA A 64 -5.04 -2.01 2.76
CA ALA A 64 -3.64 -2.20 2.37
C ALA A 64 -2.76 -2.70 3.52
N SER A 65 -3.04 -2.25 4.75
CA SER A 65 -2.30 -2.70 5.93
C SER A 65 -2.42 -4.19 6.23
N ASN A 66 -3.38 -4.92 5.65
CA ASN A 66 -3.50 -6.37 5.88
C ASN A 66 -2.52 -7.22 5.07
N PHE A 67 -1.90 -6.67 4.02
CA PHE A 67 -1.04 -7.45 3.13
C PHE A 67 0.19 -8.04 3.83
N PRO A 68 0.94 -7.32 4.69
CA PRO A 68 2.10 -7.90 5.38
C PRO A 68 1.76 -9.09 6.26
N ARG A 69 0.74 -8.96 7.11
CA ARG A 69 0.24 -10.08 7.93
C ARG A 69 -0.19 -11.27 7.07
N LYS A 70 -0.79 -11.03 5.91
CA LYS A 70 -1.22 -12.09 5.01
C LYS A 70 -0.03 -12.78 4.31
N ALA A 71 0.95 -12.02 3.82
CA ALA A 71 2.19 -12.55 3.27
C ALA A 71 2.89 -13.46 4.29
N LYS A 72 3.01 -13.02 5.55
CA LYS A 72 3.61 -13.81 6.63
C LYS A 72 2.87 -15.12 6.89
N LYS A 73 1.53 -15.10 6.89
CA LYS A 73 0.72 -16.32 7.02
C LYS A 73 0.93 -17.31 5.87
N ASN A 74 1.31 -16.82 4.69
CA ASN A 74 1.62 -17.65 3.54
C ASN A 74 3.09 -18.08 3.49
N GLY A 75 3.87 -17.84 4.56
CA GLY A 75 5.27 -18.28 4.68
C GLY A 75 6.29 -17.25 4.19
N ALA A 76 5.86 -16.08 3.71
CA ALA A 76 6.78 -15.03 3.30
C ALA A 76 7.49 -14.40 4.51
N LYS A 77 8.74 -13.97 4.29
CA LYS A 77 9.44 -13.06 5.22
C LYS A 77 8.88 -11.65 5.08
N VAL A 78 8.69 -10.96 6.20
CA VAL A 78 8.24 -9.57 6.20
C VAL A 78 9.32 -8.68 6.79
N ILE A 79 9.74 -7.68 6.03
CA ILE A 79 10.72 -6.68 6.47
C ILE A 79 10.05 -5.31 6.45
N ILE A 80 10.17 -4.57 7.54
CA ILE A 80 9.63 -3.21 7.68
C ILE A 80 10.78 -2.21 7.78
N ILE A 81 10.78 -1.21 6.90
CA ILE A 81 11.69 -0.07 6.90
C ILE A 81 10.85 1.19 7.06
N ASN A 82 10.89 1.78 8.25
CA ASN A 82 10.13 2.99 8.55
C ASN A 82 10.83 3.82 9.62
N ILE A 83 10.71 5.13 9.57
CA ILE A 83 11.31 6.02 10.59
C ILE A 83 10.58 5.97 11.93
N ASP A 84 9.29 5.61 11.91
CA ASP A 84 8.44 5.50 13.08
C ASP A 84 7.95 4.06 13.29
N THR A 85 7.34 3.80 14.44
CA THR A 85 6.70 2.52 14.73
C THR A 85 5.49 2.26 13.83
N THR A 86 5.20 0.98 13.60
CA THR A 86 4.02 0.53 12.87
C THR A 86 3.18 -0.39 13.75
N VAL A 87 1.89 -0.53 13.42
CA VAL A 87 0.98 -1.46 14.14
C VAL A 87 1.33 -2.94 13.97
N GLN A 88 2.32 -3.27 13.14
CA GLN A 88 2.72 -4.64 12.80
C GLN A 88 4.20 -4.93 13.04
N ASP A 89 4.90 -4.07 13.77
CA ASP A 89 6.32 -4.22 14.08
C ASP A 89 6.66 -5.58 14.70
N ASP A 90 5.87 -6.03 15.68
CA ASP A 90 6.08 -7.31 16.38
C ASP A 90 5.91 -8.53 15.45
N SER A 91 5.23 -8.35 14.32
CA SER A 91 5.03 -9.38 13.33
C SER A 91 6.08 -9.35 12.22
N ALA A 92 7.01 -8.41 12.19
CA ALA A 92 8.07 -8.38 11.19
C ALA A 92 9.16 -9.43 11.49
N ASP A 93 9.78 -9.98 10.46
CA ASP A 93 11.01 -10.79 10.60
C ASP A 93 12.23 -9.87 10.80
N LEU A 94 12.20 -8.67 10.23
CA LEU A 94 13.20 -7.62 10.47
C LEU A 94 12.53 -6.24 10.45
N LYS A 95 12.88 -5.40 11.42
CA LYS A 95 12.50 -4.00 11.48
C LYS A 95 13.74 -3.12 11.43
N SER A 96 13.73 -2.11 10.55
CA SER A 96 14.77 -1.10 10.43
C SER A 96 14.17 0.29 10.66
N VAL A 97 14.62 0.95 11.73
CA VAL A 97 14.21 2.33 12.07
C VAL A 97 15.15 3.31 11.40
N ASN A 98 14.99 3.49 10.09
CA ASN A 98 15.87 4.31 9.26
C ASN A 98 15.09 4.94 8.11
N LYS A 99 15.62 6.01 7.51
CA LYS A 99 15.08 6.55 6.27
C LYS A 99 15.32 5.56 5.13
N ALA A 100 14.26 5.24 4.39
CA ALA A 100 14.34 4.36 3.23
C ALA A 100 15.41 4.80 2.21
N GLY A 101 15.50 6.11 1.95
CA GLY A 101 16.49 6.69 1.04
C GLY A 101 17.95 6.55 1.48
N GLU A 102 18.21 6.28 2.76
CA GLU A 102 19.56 6.07 3.27
C GLU A 102 19.95 4.58 3.27
N ILE A 103 19.01 3.71 3.62
CA ILE A 103 19.28 2.26 3.80
C ILE A 103 19.15 1.46 2.50
N LEU A 104 18.16 1.76 1.65
CA LEU A 104 17.91 0.97 0.44
C LEU A 104 19.07 0.99 -0.56
N PRO A 105 19.75 2.13 -0.82
CA PRO A 105 20.93 2.14 -1.69
C PRO A 105 22.03 1.19 -1.21
N ARG A 106 22.34 1.21 0.10
CA ARG A 106 23.35 0.33 0.72
C ARG A 106 22.99 -1.15 0.61
N VAL A 107 21.70 -1.47 0.79
CA VAL A 107 21.20 -2.85 0.61
C VAL A 107 21.38 -3.30 -0.84
N ILE A 108 21.08 -2.42 -1.81
CA ILE A 108 21.24 -2.72 -3.23
C ILE A 108 22.73 -2.92 -3.59
N GLU A 109 23.63 -2.10 -3.07
CA GLU A 109 25.08 -2.26 -3.26
C GLU A 109 25.57 -3.62 -2.77
N LYS A 110 25.25 -3.97 -1.52
CA LYS A 110 25.59 -5.28 -0.95
C LYS A 110 24.99 -6.45 -1.72
N LEU A 111 23.75 -6.32 -2.21
CA LEU A 111 23.12 -7.36 -3.03
C LEU A 111 23.82 -7.56 -4.37
N LYS A 112 24.41 -6.51 -4.96
CA LYS A 112 25.20 -6.62 -6.20
C LYS A 112 26.53 -7.33 -5.96
N GLU A 113 27.15 -7.14 -4.80
CA GLU A 113 28.38 -7.83 -4.39
C GLU A 113 28.16 -9.31 -4.05
N SER A 114 26.91 -9.68 -3.71
CA SER A 114 26.53 -11.05 -3.33
C SER A 114 26.17 -11.94 -4.53
N LYS A 115 26.38 -11.45 -5.76
CA LYS A 115 26.22 -12.20 -7.02
C LYS A 115 27.58 -12.57 -7.60
#